data_AF-A0A1V3MUB0-F1
#
_entry.id   AF-A0A1V3MUB0-F1
#
_cell.length_a   1.000
_cell.length_b   1.000
_cell.length_c   1.000
_cell.angle_alpha   90.00
_cell.angle_beta   90.00
_cell.angle_gamma   90.00
#
_symmetry.space_group_name_H-M   'P 1'
#
loop_
_entity.id
_entity.type
_entity.pdbx_description
1 polymer ?
#
loop_
_entity_poly.entity_id
_entity_poly.type
_entity_poly.pdbx_seq_one_letter_code
_entity_poly.pdbx_strand_id
1 'polypeptide(L)'
;MEIKHIYLASEITVKQFGTDFQLKFSVDLNTCTALCMGFFLLKEGLSNSLSVQFGNYLLILKLAQGKYSSFDSLNSIQKVFKGKIAINELEYLLYYLLKIYRDGFAEIEHIDISFASDNAEVVLTVSCEDYSAVL
;
A
#
# COMPACT_ATOMS: atom_id res chain seq x y z
N MET A 1 -18.04 7.60 13.37
CA MET A 1 -17.16 6.42 13.47
C MET A 1 -15.74 6.95 13.37
N GLU A 2 -14.95 6.85 14.43
CA GLU A 2 -13.55 7.28 14.39
C GLU A 2 -12.77 6.39 13.41
N ILE A 3 -12.07 7.02 12.47
CA ILE A 3 -11.21 6.32 11.52
C ILE A 3 -9.95 5.93 12.31
N LYS A 4 -9.79 4.63 12.61
CA LYS A 4 -8.56 4.12 13.21
C LYS A 4 -7.47 4.10 12.15
N HIS A 5 -6.39 4.84 12.40
CA HIS A 5 -5.23 4.87 11.51
C HIS A 5 -4.23 3.80 11.94
N ILE A 6 -3.68 3.08 10.97
CA ILE A 6 -2.50 2.25 11.21
C ILE A 6 -1.29 3.17 11.01
N TYR A 7 -0.56 3.44 12.09
CA TYR A 7 0.67 4.22 12.03
C TYR A 7 1.86 3.31 11.79
N LEU A 8 2.59 3.56 10.72
CA LEU A 8 3.75 2.78 10.32
C LEU A 8 4.98 3.70 10.29
N ALA A 9 6.09 3.23 10.87
CA ALA A 9 7.35 3.97 10.92
C ALA A 9 8.10 4.00 9.57
N SER A 10 7.58 3.29 8.58
CA SER A 10 8.16 3.13 7.25
C SER A 10 8.16 4.41 6.41
N GLU A 11 9.26 4.65 5.69
CA GLU A 11 9.39 5.74 4.73
C GLU A 11 8.71 5.40 3.38
N ILE A 12 8.19 6.42 2.71
CA ILE A 12 7.66 6.35 1.35
C ILE A 12 8.58 7.12 0.41
N THR A 13 8.90 6.54 -0.74
CA THR A 13 9.52 7.26 -1.84
C THR A 13 8.46 7.59 -2.89
N VAL A 14 8.31 8.86 -3.22
CA VAL A 14 7.42 9.31 -4.30
C VAL A 14 8.27 9.74 -5.49
N LYS A 15 8.10 9.08 -6.63
CA LYS A 15 8.71 9.48 -7.90
C LYS A 15 7.62 9.95 -8.86
N GLN A 16 7.88 11.04 -9.56
CA GLN A 16 7.00 11.56 -10.60
C GLN A 16 7.67 11.42 -11.96
N PHE A 17 6.98 10.80 -12.91
CA PHE A 17 7.43 10.59 -14.28
C PHE A 17 6.41 11.20 -15.23
N GLY A 18 6.56 12.50 -15.52
CA GLY A 18 5.55 13.23 -16.28
C GLY A 18 4.23 13.35 -15.50
N THR A 19 3.17 12.74 -16.03
CA THR A 19 1.86 12.65 -15.38
C THR A 19 1.74 11.48 -14.41
N ASP A 20 2.64 10.50 -14.50
CA ASP A 20 2.56 9.27 -13.73
C ASP A 20 3.28 9.39 -12.39
N PHE A 21 2.76 8.66 -11.40
CA PHE A 21 3.31 8.65 -10.05
C PHE A 21 3.67 7.23 -9.63
N GLN A 22 4.84 7.08 -9.02
CA GLN A 22 5.23 5.84 -8.35
C GLN A 22 5.36 6.09 -6.86
N LEU A 23 4.64 5.31 -6.06
CA LEU A 23 4.70 5.31 -4.61
C LEU A 23 5.38 4.02 -4.15
N LYS A 24 6.63 4.10 -3.69
CA LYS A 24 7.38 2.97 -3.16
C LYS A 24 7.34 2.95 -1.63
N PHE A 25 6.87 1.86 -1.04
CA PHE A 25 6.82 1.64 0.41
C PHE A 25 7.82 0.56 0.80
N SER A 26 8.65 0.83 1.80
CA SER A 26 9.52 -0.18 2.42
C SER A 26 8.88 -0.68 3.71
N VAL A 27 8.52 -1.97 3.79
CA VAL A 27 7.81 -2.53 4.95
C VAL A 27 8.73 -3.40 5.80
N ASP A 28 8.75 -3.16 7.13
CA ASP A 28 9.37 -4.07 8.10
C ASP A 28 8.37 -5.14 8.58
N LEU A 29 8.81 -6.09 9.43
CA LEU A 29 7.96 -7.20 9.89
C LEU A 29 6.73 -6.73 10.70
N ASN A 30 6.89 -5.69 11.54
CA ASN A 30 5.80 -5.13 12.33
C ASN A 30 4.75 -4.46 11.43
N THR A 31 5.24 -3.72 10.44
CA THR A 31 4.48 -3.05 9.39
C THR A 31 3.73 -4.04 8.53
N CYS A 32 4.37 -5.16 8.16
CA CYS A 32 3.70 -6.27 7.45
C CYS A 32 2.52 -6.83 8.25
N THR A 33 2.70 -7.08 9.55
CA THR A 33 1.64 -7.62 10.40
C THR A 33 0.43 -6.69 10.45
N ALA A 34 0.67 -5.39 10.64
CA ALA A 34 -0.39 -4.40 10.70
C ALA A 34 -1.10 -4.21 9.34
N LEU A 35 -0.36 -4.22 8.23
CA LEU A 35 -0.91 -4.16 6.88
C LEU A 35 -1.75 -5.41 6.55
N CYS A 36 -1.26 -6.62 6.89
CA CYS A 36 -2.01 -7.86 6.72
C CYS A 36 -3.37 -7.79 7.40
N MET A 37 -3.41 -7.34 8.66
CA MET A 37 -4.66 -7.19 9.40
C MET A 37 -5.57 -6.13 8.74
N GLY A 38 -5.03 -4.97 8.36
CA GLY A 38 -5.78 -3.90 7.72
C GLY A 38 -6.40 -4.32 6.39
N PHE A 39 -5.64 -5.01 5.55
CA PHE A 39 -6.10 -5.53 4.27
C PHE A 39 -7.12 -6.66 4.43
N PHE A 40 -6.95 -7.55 5.42
CA PHE A 40 -7.93 -8.58 5.72
C PHE A 40 -9.27 -7.98 6.14
N LEU A 41 -9.26 -6.99 7.04
CA LEU A 41 -10.47 -6.30 7.47
C LEU A 41 -11.17 -5.58 6.31
N LEU A 42 -10.40 -4.98 5.39
CA LEU A 42 -10.94 -4.34 4.19
C LEU A 42 -11.56 -5.37 3.23
N LYS A 43 -10.87 -6.49 3.01
CA LYS A 43 -11.32 -7.60 2.15
C LYS A 43 -12.63 -8.21 2.64
N GLU A 44 -12.73 -8.48 3.94
CA GLU A 44 -13.91 -9.12 4.56
C GLU A 44 -15.08 -8.13 4.78
N GLY A 45 -14.94 -6.87 4.34
CA GLY A 45 -15.97 -5.84 4.53
C GLY A 45 -16.18 -5.43 5.99
N LEU A 46 -15.26 -5.80 6.88
CA LEU A 46 -15.26 -5.42 8.30
C LEU A 46 -14.76 -3.98 8.50
N SER A 47 -14.09 -3.42 7.49
CA SER A 47 -13.77 -2.00 7.38
C SER A 47 -14.13 -1.45 6.00
N ASN A 48 -14.65 -0.22 5.96
CA ASN A 48 -14.98 0.48 4.71
C ASN A 48 -13.75 1.09 4.03
N SER A 49 -12.67 1.30 4.78
CA SER A 49 -11.43 1.89 4.28
C SER A 49 -10.26 1.51 5.17
N LEU A 50 -9.08 1.41 4.57
CA LEU A 50 -7.82 1.30 5.28
C LEU A 50 -7.07 2.62 5.17
N SER A 51 -6.69 3.19 6.32
CA SER A 51 -5.84 4.38 6.40
C SER A 51 -4.49 4.00 6.99
N VAL A 52 -3.43 4.21 6.23
CA VAL A 52 -2.06 3.87 6.59
C VAL A 52 -1.17 5.11 6.55
N GLN A 53 -0.56 5.46 7.68
CA GLN A 53 0.37 6.57 7.78
C GLN A 53 1.81 6.04 7.63
N PHE A 54 2.51 6.48 6.59
CA PHE A 54 3.94 6.23 6.32
C PHE A 54 4.71 7.53 6.51
N GLY A 55 5.29 7.73 7.70
CA GLY A 55 5.92 9.01 8.05
C GLY A 55 4.92 10.18 7.96
N ASN A 56 5.14 11.12 7.05
CA ASN A 56 4.23 12.26 6.80
C ASN A 56 3.25 12.03 5.64
N TYR A 57 3.19 10.82 5.10
CA TYR A 57 2.33 10.48 3.97
C TYR A 57 1.18 9.56 4.42
N LEU A 58 -0.03 9.87 3.99
CA LEU A 58 -1.23 9.10 4.32
C LEU A 58 -1.76 8.38 3.08
N LEU A 59 -1.79 7.06 3.13
CA LEU A 59 -2.41 6.20 2.14
C LEU A 59 -3.82 5.84 2.61
N ILE A 60 -4.83 6.11 1.80
CA ILE A 60 -6.22 5.70 2.07
C ILE A 60 -6.70 4.81 0.93
N LEU A 61 -7.00 3.57 1.26
CA LEU A 61 -7.52 2.57 0.32
C LEU A 61 -8.95 2.18 0.67
N LYS A 62 -9.77 2.02 -0.35
CA LYS A 62 -11.09 1.39 -0.27
C LYS A 62 -11.13 0.19 -1.21
N LEU A 63 -12.05 -0.74 -0.97
CA LEU A 63 -12.26 -1.82 -1.94
C LEU A 63 -12.99 -1.26 -3.17
N ALA A 64 -12.50 -1.59 -4.37
CA ALA A 64 -13.18 -1.28 -5.62
C ALA A 64 -14.42 -2.18 -5.79
N GLN A 65 -15.49 -1.63 -6.37
CA GLN A 65 -16.67 -2.42 -6.76
C GLN A 65 -16.50 -3.08 -8.14
N GLY A 66 -15.45 -2.70 -8.89
CA GLY A 66 -15.14 -3.22 -10.21
C GLY A 66 -13.94 -4.15 -10.24
N LYS A 67 -13.57 -4.60 -11.44
CA LYS A 67 -12.42 -5.50 -11.66
C LYS A 67 -11.05 -4.82 -11.58
N TYR A 68 -11.02 -3.49 -11.61
CA TYR A 68 -9.78 -2.72 -11.75
C TYR A 68 -9.63 -1.74 -10.59
N SER A 69 -8.39 -1.52 -10.17
CA SER A 69 -8.04 -0.45 -9.24
C SER A 69 -8.23 0.91 -9.92
N SER A 70 -8.72 1.88 -9.15
CA SER A 70 -8.97 3.22 -9.63
C SER A 70 -8.35 4.26 -8.70
N PHE A 71 -7.72 5.25 -9.30
CA PHE A 71 -7.22 6.41 -8.60
C PHE A 71 -8.35 7.39 -8.26
N ASP A 72 -8.43 7.84 -7.01
CA ASP A 72 -9.39 8.87 -6.59
C ASP A 72 -8.73 10.26 -6.54
N SER A 73 -7.61 10.39 -5.83
CA SER A 73 -6.92 11.68 -5.70
C SER A 73 -5.51 11.55 -5.12
N LEU A 74 -4.62 12.46 -5.51
CA LEU A 74 -3.30 12.67 -4.92
C LEU A 74 -3.18 14.14 -4.51
N ASN A 75 -2.99 14.40 -3.22
CA ASN A 75 -2.67 15.72 -2.72
C ASN A 75 -1.20 15.78 -2.34
N SER A 76 -0.37 16.34 -3.21
CA SER A 76 1.08 16.44 -3.01
C SER A 76 1.47 17.37 -1.86
N ILE A 77 0.62 18.34 -1.50
CA ILE A 77 0.85 19.28 -0.39
C ILE A 77 0.59 18.60 0.95
N GLN A 78 -0.58 17.96 1.06
CA GLN A 78 -0.99 17.24 2.27
C GLN A 78 -0.38 15.84 2.37
N LYS A 79 0.31 15.40 1.31
CA LYS A 79 0.93 14.07 1.19
C LYS A 79 -0.09 12.95 1.39
N VAL A 80 -1.25 13.08 0.73
CA VAL A 80 -2.35 12.10 0.84
C VAL A 80 -2.59 11.45 -0.51
N PHE A 81 -2.56 10.13 -0.55
CA PHE A 81 -3.07 9.33 -1.66
C PHE A 81 -4.40 8.71 -1.27
N LYS A 82 -5.36 8.74 -2.19
CA LYS A 82 -6.63 8.02 -2.09
C LYS A 82 -6.86 7.20 -3.35
N GLY A 83 -7.19 5.93 -3.16
CA GLY A 83 -7.53 5.03 -4.26
C GLY A 83 -8.50 3.93 -3.86
N LYS A 84 -9.05 3.26 -4.85
CA LYS A 84 -9.83 2.04 -4.70
C LYS A 84 -9.04 0.87 -5.26
N ILE A 85 -8.79 -0.14 -4.45
CA ILE A 85 -8.03 -1.32 -4.83
C ILE A 85 -8.95 -2.46 -5.27
N ALA A 86 -8.68 -3.11 -6.39
CA ALA A 86 -9.41 -4.28 -6.83
C ALA A 86 -9.14 -5.48 -5.89
N ILE A 87 -10.14 -6.35 -5.74
CA ILE A 87 -10.08 -7.48 -4.80
C ILE A 87 -8.90 -8.42 -5.10
N ASN A 88 -8.65 -8.71 -6.38
CA ASN A 88 -7.56 -9.57 -6.82
C ASN A 88 -6.18 -8.97 -6.52
N GLU A 89 -6.02 -7.66 -6.66
CA GLU A 89 -4.77 -6.96 -6.34
C GLU A 89 -4.55 -6.87 -4.82
N LEU A 90 -5.62 -6.68 -4.06
CA LEU A 90 -5.59 -6.74 -2.60
C LEU A 90 -5.21 -8.15 -2.09
N GLU A 91 -5.77 -9.20 -2.71
CA GLU A 91 -5.42 -10.58 -2.40
C GLU A 91 -3.97 -10.91 -2.76
N TYR A 92 -3.47 -10.37 -3.87
CA TYR A 92 -2.08 -10.52 -4.27
C TYR A 92 -1.12 -9.85 -3.27
N LEU A 93 -1.44 -8.63 -2.82
CA LEU A 93 -0.72 -7.97 -1.73
C LEU A 93 -0.74 -8.77 -0.42
N LEU A 94 -1.91 -9.27 -0.03
CA LEU A 94 -2.07 -10.07 1.18
C LEU A 94 -1.21 -11.33 1.14
N TYR A 95 -1.25 -12.07 0.03
CA TYR A 95 -0.42 -13.24 -0.18
C TYR A 95 1.07 -12.91 -0.01
N TYR A 96 1.50 -11.80 -0.58
CA TYR A 96 2.87 -11.34 -0.52
C TYR A 96 3.33 -10.95 0.89
N LEU A 97 2.55 -10.14 1.59
CA LEU A 97 2.87 -9.76 2.96
C LEU A 97 2.85 -10.96 3.91
N LEU A 98 1.98 -11.94 3.69
CA LEU A 98 1.97 -13.20 4.44
C LEU A 98 3.20 -14.06 4.15
N LYS A 99 3.68 -14.09 2.90
CA LYS A 99 4.94 -14.74 2.54
C LYS A 99 6.11 -14.10 3.28
N ILE A 100 6.20 -12.76 3.28
CA ILE A 100 7.23 -12.02 4.03
C ILE A 100 7.16 -12.37 5.52
N TYR A 101 5.96 -12.33 6.11
CA TYR A 101 5.74 -12.65 7.52
C TYR A 101 6.18 -14.08 7.87
N ARG A 102 5.91 -15.06 7.00
CA ARG A 102 6.27 -16.46 7.18
C ARG A 102 7.78 -16.69 7.06
N ASP A 103 8.39 -16.12 6.02
CA ASP A 103 9.75 -16.48 5.60
C ASP A 103 10.82 -15.67 6.35
N GLY A 104 10.47 -14.51 6.92
CA GLY A 104 11.43 -13.73 7.71
C GLY A 104 12.67 -13.26 6.93
N PHE A 105 12.51 -13.02 5.61
CA PHE A 105 13.45 -12.47 4.61
C PHE A 105 14.37 -13.45 3.82
N ALA A 106 14.57 -13.13 2.52
CA ALA A 106 15.80 -13.44 1.74
C ALA A 106 15.87 -12.83 0.30
N GLU A 107 14.76 -12.39 -0.33
CA GLU A 107 14.82 -11.80 -1.68
C GLU A 107 14.03 -10.49 -1.77
N ILE A 108 14.59 -9.49 -2.48
CA ILE A 108 13.89 -8.24 -2.78
C ILE A 108 12.80 -8.56 -3.80
N GLU A 109 11.62 -8.89 -3.28
CA GLU A 109 10.41 -8.95 -4.08
C GLU A 109 9.75 -7.56 -4.10
N HIS A 110 9.18 -7.22 -5.26
CA HIS A 110 8.43 -6.01 -5.47
C HIS A 110 7.07 -6.38 -6.02
N ILE A 111 6.02 -5.77 -5.47
CA ILE A 111 4.68 -5.86 -6.04
C ILE A 111 4.26 -4.48 -6.46
N ASP A 112 3.93 -4.37 -7.74
CA ASP A 112 3.37 -3.17 -8.35
C ASP A 112 1.86 -3.34 -8.51
N ILE A 113 1.11 -2.33 -8.08
CA ILE A 113 -0.33 -2.22 -8.34
C ILE A 113 -0.59 -0.92 -9.09
N SER A 114 -1.21 -1.06 -10.25
CA SER A 114 -1.57 0.08 -11.09
C SER A 114 -2.97 0.58 -10.75
N PHE A 115 -3.07 1.85 -10.41
CA PHE A 115 -4.32 2.58 -10.23
C PHE A 115 -4.56 3.39 -11.49
N ALA A 116 -5.54 2.96 -12.29
CA ALA A 116 -5.92 3.68 -13.49
C ALA A 116 -6.61 5.01 -13.12
N SER A 117 -6.28 6.06 -13.87
CA SER A 117 -7.05 7.30 -13.92
C SER A 117 -7.19 7.75 -15.37
N ASP A 118 -8.17 8.63 -15.64
CA ASP A 118 -8.46 9.12 -16.99
C ASP A 118 -7.27 9.85 -17.65
N ASN A 119 -6.31 10.37 -16.87
CA ASN A 119 -5.22 11.23 -17.36
C ASN A 119 -3.81 10.85 -16.86
N ALA A 120 -3.69 9.82 -16.03
CA ALA A 120 -2.44 9.43 -15.37
C ALA A 120 -2.53 8.00 -14.81
N GLU A 121 -1.40 7.30 -14.78
CA GLU A 121 -1.27 6.05 -14.04
C GLU A 121 -0.56 6.30 -12.70
N VAL A 122 -1.09 5.73 -11.62
CA VAL A 122 -0.38 5.73 -10.33
C VAL A 122 -0.03 4.30 -9.96
N VAL A 123 1.25 4.01 -9.83
CA VAL A 123 1.75 2.71 -9.43
C VAL A 123 2.12 2.72 -7.95
N LEU A 124 1.51 1.82 -7.19
CA LEU A 124 1.86 1.53 -5.81
C LEU A 124 2.83 0.35 -5.79
N THR A 125 4.10 0.61 -5.52
CA THR A 125 5.15 -0.40 -5.37
C THR A 125 5.34 -0.73 -3.89
N VAL A 126 5.01 -1.96 -3.48
CA VAL A 126 5.35 -2.45 -2.14
C VAL A 126 6.65 -3.24 -2.25
N SER A 127 7.66 -2.80 -1.50
CA SER A 127 8.97 -3.40 -1.46
C SER A 127 9.35 -3.79 -0.03
N CYS A 128 10.09 -4.87 0.08
CA CYS A 128 10.68 -5.29 1.34
C CYS A 128 12.20 -5.26 1.14
N GLU A 129 12.90 -4.41 1.88
CA GLU A 129 14.35 -4.34 1.85
C GLU A 129 14.88 -5.07 3.08
N ASP A 130 15.76 -6.04 2.85
CA ASP A 130 16.38 -6.84 3.89
C ASP A 130 17.31 -5.97 4.76
N TYR A 131 17.14 -6.05 6.08
CA TYR A 131 18.02 -5.38 7.06
C TYR A 131 19.18 -6.27 7.52
N SER A 132 19.41 -7.44 6.91
CA SER A 132 20.60 -8.26 7.17
C SER A 132 21.93 -7.58 6.78
N ALA A 133 21.89 -6.39 6.15
CA ALA A 133 23.06 -5.59 5.78
C ALA A 133 23.39 -4.41 6.73
N VAL A 134 22.89 -4.42 7.98
CA VAL A 134 23.42 -3.55 9.04
C VAL A 134 23.85 -4.40 10.25
N LEU A 135 24.89 -5.21 10.04
CA LEU A 135 25.79 -5.71 11.07
C LEU A 135 27.24 -5.47 10.65
#